data_AF-A0A1V0P2K7-F1
#
_entry.id   AF-A0A1V0P2K7-F1
#
_cell.length_a   1.000
_cell.length_b   1.000
_cell.length_c   1.000
_cell.angle_alpha   90.00
_cell.angle_beta   90.00
_cell.angle_gamma   90.00
#
_symmetry.space_group_name_H-M   'P 1'
#
loop_
_entity.id
_entity.type
_entity.pdbx_description
1 polymer ?
#
loop_
_entity_poly.entity_id
_entity_poly.type
_entity_poly.pdbx_seq_one_letter_code
_entity_poly.pdbx_strand_id
1 'polypeptide(L)'
;MENPESERRGETTVLSKRRTIKQITDPLEKQKALQATMQRLNDKYGDDLIMNESAKKEMRVQALPSGILSLDLAMGIGGYPRGRLIEVFGAESSGKTTVALHAVAQAQKLGGIAAYIDVENSLDPDYAESIGVNLDDLIFSQPDSGEKAFDALEELVKTGALDLIVIDSVAALTPQAEIDGVNLQAELAKMMSERLKRIVSLVNKSKTVVLFINQVRSNLSGFLGTGETTPGGKALKFYTSIRIEVKTSEKIKQGELAIGKKTTLTTVKNKVASPFKKAVVENIWGEGFAPTVDIVTCAAKADVVQQSGKWYSFKGQKIGNGIFEVKDYLKTHSQVLYMIEENTRQKLGLTK
;
A
#
# COMPACT_ATOMS: atom_id res chain seq x y z
N MET A 1 3.73 6.29 -88.47
CA MET A 1 4.45 5.02 -88.23
C MET A 1 5.57 5.36 -87.28
N GLU A 2 5.80 4.77 -86.11
CA GLU A 2 5.11 3.84 -85.23
C GLU A 2 6.11 3.63 -84.07
N ASN A 3 5.69 3.85 -82.81
CA ASN A 3 6.22 3.38 -81.51
C ASN A 3 7.74 3.45 -81.14
N PRO A 4 8.09 3.67 -79.85
CA PRO A 4 7.86 2.64 -78.84
C PRO A 4 7.23 3.13 -77.52
N GLU A 5 6.34 2.28 -77.02
CA GLU A 5 5.79 2.28 -75.67
C GLU A 5 6.92 2.21 -74.63
N SER A 6 6.93 3.17 -73.71
CA SER A 6 7.74 3.10 -72.50
C SER A 6 6.95 2.43 -71.38
N GLU A 7 7.56 1.39 -70.83
CA GLU A 7 7.12 0.58 -69.71
C GLU A 7 6.63 1.44 -68.52
N ARG A 8 5.33 1.37 -68.21
CA ARG A 8 4.85 1.65 -66.85
C ARG A 8 4.74 0.32 -66.12
N ARG A 9 5.77 0.02 -65.32
CA ARG A 9 5.75 -1.07 -64.34
C ARG A 9 4.54 -0.88 -63.43
N GLY A 10 3.68 -1.90 -63.39
CA GLY A 10 2.52 -1.95 -62.50
C GLY A 10 2.96 -1.86 -61.05
N GLU A 11 2.52 -0.80 -60.38
CA GLU A 11 2.44 -0.78 -58.92
C GLU A 11 1.48 -1.90 -58.50
N THR A 12 2.06 -3.00 -58.00
CA THR A 12 1.29 -4.05 -57.34
C THR A 12 0.87 -3.52 -55.99
N THR A 13 -0.32 -2.91 -55.94
CA THR A 13 -0.98 -2.54 -54.69
C THR A 13 -1.26 -3.81 -53.89
N VAL A 14 -0.39 -4.12 -52.91
CA VAL A 14 -0.64 -5.17 -51.93
C VAL A 14 -1.74 -4.68 -50.99
N LEU A 15 -2.99 -4.87 -51.39
CA LEU A 15 -4.17 -4.67 -50.55
C LEU A 15 -4.07 -5.65 -49.37
N SER A 16 -3.67 -5.14 -48.20
CA SER A 16 -3.74 -5.89 -46.96
C SER A 16 -5.21 -6.28 -46.69
N LYS A 17 -5.54 -7.57 -46.79
CA LYS A 17 -6.86 -8.10 -46.42
C LYS A 17 -7.09 -7.81 -44.94
N ARG A 18 -7.89 -6.79 -44.61
CA ARG A 18 -8.47 -6.64 -43.27
C ARG A 18 -9.26 -7.91 -42.99
N ARG A 19 -8.80 -8.72 -42.03
CA ARG A 19 -9.56 -9.87 -41.54
C ARG A 19 -10.78 -9.35 -40.82
N THR A 20 -11.93 -9.38 -41.49
CA THR A 20 -13.22 -9.07 -40.87
C THR A 20 -13.55 -10.18 -39.86
N ILE A 21 -13.72 -9.82 -38.59
CA ILE A 21 -14.14 -10.77 -37.56
C ILE A 21 -15.60 -11.13 -37.85
N LYS A 22 -15.87 -12.36 -38.30
CA LYS A 22 -17.24 -12.84 -38.55
C LYS A 22 -17.92 -13.10 -37.21
N GLN A 23 -19.01 -12.40 -36.94
CA GLN A 23 -19.80 -12.59 -35.73
C GLN A 23 -20.58 -13.90 -35.82
N ILE A 24 -20.26 -14.87 -34.95
CA ILE A 24 -21.06 -16.09 -34.78
C ILE A 24 -22.36 -15.65 -34.10
N THR A 25 -23.53 -16.09 -34.59
CA THR A 25 -24.84 -15.73 -34.04
C THR A 25 -25.44 -16.85 -33.20
N ASP A 26 -25.24 -18.11 -33.60
CA ASP A 26 -25.73 -19.30 -32.90
C ASP A 26 -25.09 -19.46 -31.50
N PRO A 27 -25.89 -19.61 -30.42
CA PRO A 27 -25.38 -19.76 -29.06
C PRO A 27 -24.47 -20.99 -28.85
N LEU A 28 -24.76 -22.12 -29.49
CA LEU A 28 -23.98 -23.35 -29.30
C LEU A 28 -22.63 -23.26 -30.00
N GLU A 29 -22.60 -22.73 -31.23
CA GLU A 29 -21.36 -22.45 -31.95
C GLU A 29 -20.50 -21.41 -31.24
N LYS A 30 -21.10 -20.37 -30.64
CA LYS A 30 -20.39 -19.40 -29.79
C LYS A 30 -19.69 -20.09 -28.63
N GLN A 31 -20.41 -20.95 -27.91
CA GLN A 31 -19.86 -21.64 -26.74
C GLN A 31 -18.71 -22.59 -27.13
N LYS A 32 -18.88 -23.37 -28.21
CA LYS A 32 -17.81 -24.24 -28.74
C LYS A 32 -16.57 -23.47 -29.17
N ALA A 33 -16.75 -22.39 -29.94
CA ALA A 33 -15.64 -21.55 -30.41
C ALA A 33 -14.91 -20.86 -29.25
N LEU A 34 -15.66 -20.43 -28.23
CA LEU A 34 -15.11 -19.85 -27.01
C LEU A 34 -14.31 -20.87 -26.20
N GLN A 35 -14.87 -22.06 -25.96
CA GLN A 35 -14.21 -23.13 -25.22
C GLN A 35 -12.93 -23.61 -25.91
N ALA A 36 -12.96 -23.81 -27.23
CA ALA A 36 -11.76 -24.17 -28.01
C ALA A 36 -10.70 -23.06 -27.98
N THR A 37 -11.12 -21.79 -27.87
CA THR A 37 -10.19 -20.67 -27.76
C THR A 37 -9.61 -20.55 -26.36
N MET A 38 -10.42 -20.75 -25.32
CA MET A 38 -9.98 -20.82 -23.92
C MET A 38 -8.95 -21.94 -23.74
N GLN A 39 -9.22 -23.14 -24.27
CA GLN A 39 -8.29 -24.27 -24.19
C GLN A 39 -6.95 -23.96 -24.89
N ARG A 40 -6.99 -23.43 -26.13
CA ARG A 40 -5.76 -23.02 -26.84
C ARG A 40 -4.97 -21.94 -26.11
N LEU A 41 -5.65 -21.04 -25.40
CA LEU A 41 -5.01 -19.98 -24.64
C LEU A 41 -4.39 -20.53 -23.35
N ASN A 42 -5.07 -21.45 -22.66
CA ASN A 42 -4.52 -22.15 -21.49
C ASN A 42 -3.32 -23.03 -21.86
N ASP A 43 -3.40 -23.82 -22.94
CA ASP A 43 -2.29 -24.66 -23.41
C ASP A 43 -1.04 -23.83 -23.74
N LYS A 44 -1.24 -22.61 -24.24
CA LYS A 44 -0.15 -21.73 -24.68
C LYS A 44 0.43 -20.86 -23.57
N TYR A 45 -0.39 -20.42 -22.62
CA TYR A 45 -0.03 -19.37 -21.64
C TYR A 45 -0.24 -19.76 -20.18
N GLY A 46 -0.72 -20.98 -19.92
CA GLY A 46 -1.08 -21.48 -18.60
C GLY A 46 -2.50 -21.12 -18.16
N ASP A 47 -2.98 -21.78 -17.12
CA ASP A 47 -4.35 -21.65 -16.61
C ASP A 47 -4.67 -20.28 -15.97
N ASP A 48 -3.65 -19.47 -15.70
CA ASP A 48 -3.79 -18.14 -15.10
C ASP A 48 -4.27 -17.05 -16.09
N LEU A 49 -4.17 -17.28 -17.40
CA LEU A 49 -4.47 -16.26 -18.41
C LEU A 49 -5.98 -15.99 -18.52
N ILE A 50 -6.80 -17.03 -18.46
CA ILE A 50 -8.26 -16.92 -18.57
C ILE A 50 -8.92 -17.71 -17.44
N MET A 51 -9.30 -16.98 -16.39
CA MET A 51 -9.99 -17.55 -15.24
C MET A 51 -11.51 -17.58 -15.45
N ASN A 52 -12.14 -18.72 -15.11
CA ASN A 52 -13.59 -18.87 -15.09
C ASN A 52 -14.22 -18.13 -13.88
N GLU A 53 -15.52 -17.79 -13.95
CA GLU A 53 -16.23 -17.09 -12.87
C GLU A 53 -16.20 -17.82 -11.52
N SER A 54 -16.15 -19.16 -11.53
CA SER A 54 -16.00 -19.99 -10.33
C SER A 54 -14.65 -19.78 -9.64
N ALA A 55 -13.56 -19.59 -10.40
CA ALA A 55 -12.24 -19.26 -9.86
C ALA A 55 -12.17 -17.82 -9.31
N LYS A 56 -12.98 -16.90 -9.85
CA LYS A 56 -13.09 -15.51 -9.35
C LYS A 56 -13.65 -15.41 -7.93
N LYS A 57 -14.54 -16.33 -7.51
CA LYS A 57 -15.14 -16.31 -6.16
C LYS A 57 -14.14 -16.63 -5.05
N GLU A 58 -13.04 -17.30 -5.37
CA GLU A 58 -11.97 -17.65 -4.42
C GLU A 58 -10.85 -16.60 -4.35
N MET A 59 -10.76 -15.67 -5.30
CA MET A 59 -9.80 -14.55 -5.29
C MET A 59 -10.19 -13.44 -4.29
N ARG A 60 -10.46 -13.79 -3.03
CA ARG A 60 -10.51 -12.77 -1.98
C ARG A 60 -9.11 -12.20 -1.83
N VAL A 61 -9.00 -10.88 -1.95
CA VAL A 61 -7.72 -10.17 -1.78
C VAL A 61 -7.23 -10.42 -0.36
N GLN A 62 -6.14 -11.16 -0.22
CA GLN A 62 -5.48 -11.35 1.07
C GLN A 62 -4.86 -10.04 1.53
N ALA A 63 -4.96 -9.77 2.83
CA ALA A 63 -4.45 -8.55 3.44
C ALA A 63 -3.31 -8.86 4.43
N LEU A 64 -2.31 -7.99 4.45
CA LEU A 64 -1.33 -7.86 5.53
C LEU A 64 -1.86 -6.78 6.50
N PRO A 65 -2.24 -7.12 7.75
CA PRO A 65 -2.66 -6.13 8.73
C PRO A 65 -1.63 -5.00 8.88
N SER A 66 -2.09 -3.78 9.15
CA SER A 66 -1.21 -2.60 9.19
C SER A 66 -0.53 -2.35 10.53
N GLY A 67 -0.89 -3.10 11.57
CA GLY A 67 -0.52 -2.80 12.96
C GLY A 67 -1.40 -1.73 13.61
N ILE A 68 -2.34 -1.16 12.84
CA ILE A 68 -3.25 -0.10 13.26
C ILE A 68 -4.69 -0.54 12.93
N LEU A 69 -5.45 -0.95 13.95
CA LEU A 69 -6.79 -1.53 13.76
C LEU A 69 -7.75 -0.55 13.06
N SER A 70 -7.74 0.72 13.43
CA SER A 70 -8.57 1.73 12.77
C SER A 70 -8.23 1.92 11.30
N LEU A 71 -6.94 1.77 10.92
CA LEU A 71 -6.51 1.83 9.53
C LEU A 71 -6.93 0.57 8.77
N ASP A 72 -6.83 -0.62 9.37
CA ASP A 72 -7.31 -1.88 8.79
C ASP A 72 -8.81 -1.79 8.44
N LEU A 73 -9.60 -1.21 9.34
CA LEU A 73 -11.03 -0.92 9.13
C LEU A 73 -11.25 0.11 8.01
N ALA A 74 -10.43 1.16 7.96
CA ALA A 74 -10.49 2.18 6.92
C ALA A 74 -10.09 1.63 5.53
N MET A 75 -9.20 0.65 5.47
CA MET A 75 -8.84 -0.07 4.24
C MET A 75 -9.95 -1.03 3.78
N GLY A 76 -10.80 -1.50 4.70
CA GLY A 76 -12.01 -2.26 4.42
C GLY A 76 -11.82 -3.74 4.09
N ILE A 77 -10.57 -4.18 3.91
CA ILE A 77 -10.20 -5.59 3.73
C ILE A 77 -9.35 -6.13 4.89
N GLY A 78 -9.18 -5.35 5.95
CA GLY A 78 -8.40 -5.74 7.13
C GLY A 78 -6.90 -5.52 7.03
N GLY A 79 -6.41 -4.75 6.06
CA GLY A 79 -4.98 -4.49 5.91
C GLY A 79 -4.57 -4.06 4.50
N TYR A 80 -3.26 -4.05 4.25
CA TYR A 80 -2.65 -3.80 2.95
C TYR A 80 -2.87 -5.00 2.01
N PRO A 81 -3.40 -4.81 0.79
CA PRO A 81 -3.63 -5.91 -0.14
C PRO A 81 -2.30 -6.50 -0.60
N ARG A 82 -2.12 -7.81 -0.36
CA ARG A 82 -0.94 -8.56 -0.80
C ARG A 82 -0.77 -8.48 -2.33
N GLY A 83 0.48 -8.38 -2.77
CA GLY A 83 0.84 -8.27 -4.18
C GLY A 83 0.43 -6.95 -4.81
N ARG A 84 0.46 -5.85 -4.06
CA ARG A 84 0.13 -4.49 -4.53
C ARG A 84 1.10 -3.46 -4.00
N LEU A 85 1.17 -2.34 -4.72
CA LEU A 85 1.88 -1.14 -4.30
C LEU A 85 0.96 -0.24 -3.46
N ILE A 86 1.50 0.32 -2.38
CA ILE A 86 0.85 1.25 -1.45
C ILE A 86 1.68 2.53 -1.41
N GLU A 87 1.04 3.69 -1.31
CA GLU A 87 1.73 4.97 -1.08
C GLU A 87 1.22 5.60 0.20
N VAL A 88 2.14 5.95 1.10
CA VAL A 88 1.87 6.72 2.32
C VAL A 88 2.51 8.09 2.13
N PHE A 89 1.71 9.15 2.16
CA PHE A 89 2.21 10.50 1.87
C PHE A 89 1.64 11.56 2.80
N GLY A 90 2.35 12.68 2.92
CA GLY A 90 1.99 13.77 3.81
C GLY A 90 3.17 14.69 4.11
N ALA A 91 2.92 15.73 4.91
CA ALA A 91 3.94 16.68 5.33
C ALA A 91 5.09 16.01 6.10
N GLU A 92 6.23 16.69 6.22
CA GLU A 92 7.29 16.29 7.13
C GLU A 92 6.75 16.14 8.56
N SER A 93 7.31 15.20 9.33
CA SER A 93 6.89 14.92 10.70
C SER A 93 5.40 14.56 10.88
N SER A 94 4.69 14.17 9.81
CA SER A 94 3.27 13.80 9.91
C SER A 94 3.03 12.39 10.47
N GLY A 95 4.06 11.54 10.51
CA GLY A 95 3.99 10.14 10.97
C GLY A 95 3.98 9.11 9.85
N LYS A 96 4.47 9.45 8.64
CA LYS A 96 4.56 8.51 7.50
C LYS A 96 5.44 7.31 7.81
N THR A 97 6.66 7.56 8.30
CA THR A 97 7.61 6.55 8.75
C THR A 97 7.01 5.72 9.88
N THR A 98 6.30 6.34 10.83
CA THR A 98 5.54 5.61 11.87
C THR A 98 4.53 4.63 11.28
N VAL A 99 3.76 5.00 10.24
CA VAL A 99 2.84 4.06 9.56
C VAL A 99 3.61 2.86 8.99
N ALA A 100 4.75 3.10 8.34
CA ALA A 100 5.54 2.03 7.76
C ALA A 100 6.18 1.13 8.82
N LEU A 101 6.67 1.67 9.93
CA LEU A 101 7.23 0.89 11.03
C LEU A 101 6.18 0.00 11.70
N HIS A 102 4.95 0.49 11.87
CA HIS A 102 3.83 -0.35 12.32
C HIS A 102 3.54 -1.49 11.34
N ALA A 103 3.61 -1.24 10.03
CA ALA A 103 3.45 -2.28 9.01
C ALA A 103 4.57 -3.34 9.07
N VAL A 104 5.83 -2.91 9.28
CA VAL A 104 7.00 -3.79 9.43
C VAL A 104 6.87 -4.64 10.69
N ALA A 105 6.64 -4.04 11.85
CA ALA A 105 6.44 -4.75 13.11
C ALA A 105 5.30 -5.77 13.00
N GLN A 106 4.21 -5.40 12.33
CA GLN A 106 3.08 -6.30 12.13
C GLN A 106 3.39 -7.46 11.17
N ALA A 107 4.18 -7.23 10.11
CA ALA A 107 4.63 -8.31 9.22
C ALA A 107 5.52 -9.32 9.97
N GLN A 108 6.50 -8.82 10.74
CA GLN A 108 7.40 -9.65 11.55
C GLN A 108 6.65 -10.42 12.63
N LYS A 109 5.69 -9.77 13.32
CA LYS A 109 4.83 -10.41 14.32
C LYS A 109 4.02 -11.60 13.76
N LEU A 110 3.70 -11.57 12.47
CA LEU A 110 3.01 -12.66 11.78
C LEU A 110 3.98 -13.74 11.24
N GLY A 111 5.27 -13.66 11.58
CA GLY A 111 6.32 -14.55 11.08
C GLY A 111 6.76 -14.27 9.65
N GLY A 112 6.35 -13.12 9.10
CA GLY A 112 6.71 -12.70 7.75
C GLY A 112 8.05 -11.96 7.68
N ILE A 113 8.62 -11.87 6.48
CA ILE A 113 9.90 -11.20 6.24
C ILE A 113 9.65 -9.80 5.70
N ALA A 114 10.28 -8.80 6.32
CA ALA A 114 10.22 -7.41 5.90
C ALA A 114 11.59 -6.89 5.44
N ALA A 115 11.59 -6.01 4.44
CA ALA A 115 12.75 -5.21 4.08
C ALA A 115 12.45 -3.72 4.14
N TYR A 116 13.48 -2.94 4.42
CA TYR A 116 13.44 -1.49 4.51
C TYR A 116 14.56 -0.90 3.66
N ILE A 117 14.17 -0.22 2.59
CA ILE A 117 15.08 0.50 1.71
C ILE A 117 15.04 1.98 2.14
N ASP A 118 16.03 2.37 2.94
CA ASP A 118 16.17 3.72 3.47
C ASP A 118 17.09 4.53 2.54
N VAL A 119 16.48 5.37 1.73
CA VAL A 119 17.16 6.30 0.83
C VAL A 119 17.37 7.67 1.50
N GLU A 120 16.57 8.00 2.53
CA GLU A 120 16.73 9.24 3.30
C GLU A 120 17.82 9.15 4.38
N ASN A 121 18.32 7.93 4.68
CA ASN A 121 19.26 7.65 5.79
C ASN A 121 18.77 8.26 7.11
N SER A 122 17.47 8.13 7.38
CA SER A 122 16.78 8.84 8.46
C SER A 122 16.06 7.92 9.45
N LEU A 123 16.15 6.60 9.26
CA LEU A 123 15.56 5.64 10.19
C LEU A 123 16.28 5.67 11.54
N ASP A 124 15.53 5.94 12.61
CA ASP A 124 15.97 5.84 14.00
C ASP A 124 15.74 4.40 14.52
N PRO A 125 16.81 3.64 14.82
CA PRO A 125 16.70 2.26 15.32
C PRO A 125 15.92 2.15 16.64
N ASP A 126 16.21 3.03 17.61
CA ASP A 126 15.59 2.97 18.94
C ASP A 126 14.07 3.20 18.83
N TYR A 127 13.66 4.12 17.96
CA TYR A 127 12.25 4.37 17.69
C TYR A 127 11.57 3.22 16.93
N ALA A 128 12.28 2.54 16.04
CA ALA A 128 11.75 1.35 15.35
C ALA A 128 11.51 0.20 16.33
N GLU A 129 12.47 -0.08 17.22
CA GLU A 129 12.33 -1.09 18.27
C GLU A 129 11.19 -0.75 19.23
N SER A 130 11.03 0.52 19.58
CA SER A 130 9.95 0.95 20.48
C SER A 130 8.54 0.76 19.90
N ILE A 131 8.42 0.71 18.56
CA ILE A 131 7.20 0.35 17.84
C ILE A 131 7.02 -1.18 17.75
N GLY A 132 8.07 -1.95 18.01
CA GLY A 132 8.07 -3.42 17.97
C GLY A 132 8.68 -4.01 16.70
N VAL A 133 9.48 -3.24 15.95
CA VAL A 133 10.27 -3.77 14.84
C VAL A 133 11.42 -4.60 15.42
N ASN A 134 11.59 -5.83 14.91
CA ASN A 134 12.79 -6.61 15.19
C ASN A 134 13.90 -6.21 14.20
N LEU A 135 14.89 -5.46 14.66
CA LEU A 135 15.98 -4.98 13.80
C LEU A 135 16.92 -6.10 13.34
N ASP A 136 17.10 -7.15 14.16
CA ASP A 136 17.99 -8.28 13.83
C ASP A 136 17.48 -9.05 12.60
N ASP A 137 16.16 -9.14 12.44
CA ASP A 137 15.48 -9.82 11.34
C ASP A 137 15.05 -8.87 10.21
N LEU A 138 15.35 -7.57 10.32
CA LEU A 138 14.96 -6.59 9.29
C LEU A 138 16.02 -6.53 8.19
N ILE A 139 15.64 -6.85 6.96
CA ILE A 139 16.52 -6.65 5.81
C ILE A 139 16.63 -5.15 5.54
N PHE A 140 17.78 -4.57 5.84
CA PHE A 140 18.01 -3.13 5.69
C PHE A 140 18.93 -2.83 4.50
N SER A 141 18.59 -1.82 3.70
CA SER A 141 19.38 -1.40 2.53
C SER A 141 19.41 0.13 2.41
N GLN A 142 20.62 0.68 2.20
CA GLN A 142 20.84 2.12 1.99
C GLN A 142 21.48 2.37 0.62
N PRO A 143 20.66 2.42 -0.45
CA PRO A 143 21.16 2.70 -1.79
C PRO A 143 21.55 4.18 -1.93
N ASP A 144 22.61 4.43 -2.67
CA ASP A 144 23.12 5.76 -2.99
C ASP A 144 22.48 6.39 -4.23
N SER A 145 21.66 5.65 -4.99
CA SER A 145 20.89 6.18 -6.13
C SER A 145 19.51 5.55 -6.28
N GLY A 146 18.61 6.26 -6.97
CA GLY A 146 17.26 5.80 -7.25
C GLY A 146 17.23 4.51 -8.08
N GLU A 147 18.13 4.36 -9.05
CA GLU A 147 18.27 3.15 -9.85
C GLU A 147 18.66 1.94 -8.99
N LYS A 148 19.66 2.10 -8.10
CA LYS A 148 20.09 1.04 -7.19
C LYS A 148 18.99 0.65 -6.20
N ALA A 149 18.21 1.63 -5.72
CA ALA A 149 17.03 1.36 -4.90
C ALA A 149 15.99 0.49 -5.63
N PHE A 150 15.72 0.80 -6.91
CA PHE A 150 14.81 0.00 -7.72
C PHE A 150 15.36 -1.38 -8.08
N ASP A 151 16.66 -1.51 -8.33
CA ASP A 151 17.31 -2.79 -8.58
C ASP A 151 17.25 -3.68 -7.33
N ALA A 152 17.55 -3.14 -6.15
CA ALA A 152 17.39 -3.85 -4.87
C ALA A 152 15.94 -4.28 -4.63
N LEU A 153 14.97 -3.38 -4.86
CA LEU A 153 13.55 -3.72 -4.79
C LEU A 153 13.20 -4.87 -5.74
N GLU A 154 13.67 -4.82 -6.99
CA GLU A 154 13.35 -5.83 -7.99
C GLU A 154 13.88 -7.21 -7.60
N GLU A 155 15.13 -7.28 -7.14
CA GLU A 155 15.76 -8.53 -6.69
C GLU A 155 15.06 -9.09 -5.45
N LEU A 156 14.77 -8.24 -4.45
CA LEU A 156 14.03 -8.66 -3.26
C LEU A 156 12.64 -9.22 -3.61
N VAL A 157 11.88 -8.54 -4.47
CA VAL A 157 10.55 -9.01 -4.89
C VAL A 157 10.63 -10.35 -5.65
N LYS A 158 11.66 -10.54 -6.50
CA LYS A 158 11.85 -11.79 -7.26
C LYS A 158 12.10 -13.01 -6.39
N THR A 159 12.65 -12.83 -5.18
CA THR A 159 12.83 -13.96 -4.25
C THR A 159 11.51 -14.66 -3.89
N GLY A 160 10.40 -13.93 -3.91
CA GLY A 160 9.10 -14.43 -3.45
C GLY A 160 9.02 -14.65 -1.94
N ALA A 161 10.08 -14.34 -1.18
CA ALA A 161 10.16 -14.63 0.25
C ALA A 161 9.64 -13.50 1.14
N LEU A 162 9.57 -12.27 0.63
CA LEU A 162 9.22 -11.09 1.43
C LEU A 162 7.71 -10.82 1.43
N ASP A 163 7.19 -10.54 2.62
CA ASP A 163 5.81 -10.11 2.85
C ASP A 163 5.63 -8.61 2.66
N LEU A 164 6.63 -7.82 3.06
CA LEU A 164 6.60 -6.36 3.02
C LEU A 164 7.96 -5.79 2.60
N ILE A 165 7.95 -4.79 1.72
CA ILE A 165 9.11 -3.95 1.43
C ILE A 165 8.70 -2.49 1.57
N VAL A 166 9.43 -1.73 2.37
CA VAL A 166 9.26 -0.28 2.54
C VAL A 166 10.34 0.46 1.74
N ILE A 167 9.97 1.56 1.11
CA ILE A 167 10.90 2.50 0.47
C ILE A 167 10.69 3.88 1.09
N ASP A 168 11.66 4.34 1.89
CA ASP A 168 11.64 5.65 2.57
C ASP A 168 12.80 6.52 2.05
N SER A 169 12.57 7.54 1.21
CA SER A 169 11.32 7.92 0.57
C SER A 169 11.51 8.14 -0.93
N VAL A 170 10.39 8.21 -1.66
CA VAL A 170 10.37 8.49 -3.10
C VAL A 170 11.03 9.81 -3.45
N ALA A 171 10.96 10.80 -2.55
CA ALA A 171 11.55 12.11 -2.77
C ALA A 171 13.08 12.07 -2.80
N ALA A 172 13.69 11.04 -2.19
CA ALA A 172 15.13 10.82 -2.11
C ALA A 172 15.68 9.88 -3.19
N LEU A 173 14.82 9.32 -4.07
CA LEU A 173 15.24 8.48 -5.20
C LEU A 173 15.92 9.31 -6.30
N THR A 174 17.06 9.91 -6.00
CA THR A 174 17.82 10.76 -6.92
C THR A 174 18.41 9.90 -8.04
N PRO A 175 18.09 10.18 -9.32
CA PRO A 175 18.69 9.48 -10.44
C PRO A 175 20.22 9.64 -10.45
N GLN A 176 20.96 8.60 -10.86
CA GLN A 176 22.42 8.64 -10.91
C GLN A 176 22.96 9.84 -11.71
N ALA A 177 22.31 10.18 -12.83
CA ALA A 177 22.70 11.33 -13.63
C ALA A 177 22.64 12.66 -12.84
N GLU A 178 21.67 12.83 -11.96
CA GLU A 178 21.55 14.03 -11.10
C GLU A 178 22.64 14.04 -10.03
N ILE A 179 22.99 12.88 -9.47
CA ILE A 179 24.12 12.71 -8.53
C ILE A 179 25.45 13.08 -9.20
N ASP A 180 25.62 12.69 -10.46
CA ASP A 180 26.80 13.01 -11.27
C ASP A 180 26.82 14.48 -11.75
N GLY A 181 25.85 15.29 -11.34
CA GLY A 181 25.76 16.73 -11.63
C GLY A 181 25.00 17.09 -12.92
N VAL A 182 24.37 16.12 -13.58
CA VAL A 182 23.56 16.34 -14.78
C VAL A 182 22.11 16.60 -14.38
N ASN A 183 21.71 17.87 -14.38
CA ASN A 183 20.34 18.25 -14.03
C ASN A 183 19.39 18.07 -15.24
N LEU A 184 18.74 16.90 -15.31
CA LEU A 184 17.73 16.58 -16.32
C LEU A 184 16.33 16.78 -15.74
N GLN A 185 15.55 17.67 -16.34
CA GLN A 185 14.16 17.87 -15.92
C GLN A 185 13.35 16.58 -16.09
N ALA A 186 12.61 16.21 -15.04
CA ALA A 186 11.68 15.08 -15.02
C ALA A 186 12.31 13.67 -15.15
N GLU A 187 13.63 13.53 -14.99
CA GLU A 187 14.34 12.24 -15.04
C GLU A 187 13.76 11.25 -14.01
N LEU A 188 13.51 11.72 -12.78
CA LEU A 188 12.85 10.93 -11.73
C LEU A 188 11.48 10.41 -12.17
N ALA A 189 10.65 11.24 -12.81
CA ALA A 189 9.32 10.83 -13.24
C ALA A 189 9.37 9.78 -14.36
N LYS A 190 10.37 9.87 -15.24
CA LYS A 190 10.63 8.90 -16.30
C LYS A 190 11.10 7.56 -15.71
N MET A 191 12.11 7.58 -14.85
CA MET A 191 12.61 6.39 -14.14
C MET A 191 11.47 5.69 -13.39
N MET A 192 10.69 6.44 -12.61
CA MET A 192 9.52 5.90 -11.88
C MET A 192 8.52 5.23 -12.83
N SER A 193 8.21 5.86 -13.96
CA SER A 193 7.24 5.32 -14.93
C SER A 193 7.71 4.01 -15.56
N GLU A 194 8.99 3.93 -15.92
CA GLU A 194 9.63 2.75 -16.51
C GLU A 194 9.75 1.61 -15.50
N ARG A 195 10.31 1.88 -14.32
CA ARG A 195 10.55 0.88 -13.27
C ARG A 195 9.25 0.35 -12.67
N LEU A 196 8.30 1.22 -12.31
CA LEU A 196 7.02 0.78 -11.69
C LEU A 196 6.21 -0.14 -12.61
N LYS A 197 6.25 0.09 -13.93
CA LYS A 197 5.57 -0.77 -14.91
C LYS A 197 6.02 -2.23 -14.81
N ARG A 198 7.32 -2.47 -14.57
CA ARG A 198 7.90 -3.80 -14.38
C ARG A 198 7.59 -4.36 -12.99
N ILE A 199 7.80 -3.55 -11.95
CA ILE A 199 7.62 -3.94 -10.54
C ILE A 199 6.20 -4.40 -10.23
N VAL A 200 5.17 -3.74 -10.77
CA VAL A 200 3.76 -4.12 -10.51
C VAL A 200 3.47 -5.58 -10.86
N SER A 201 4.04 -6.07 -11.97
CA SER A 201 3.85 -7.47 -12.39
C SER A 201 4.56 -8.44 -11.44
N LEU A 202 5.80 -8.12 -11.04
CA LEU A 202 6.59 -8.94 -10.13
C LEU A 202 5.93 -9.02 -8.75
N VAL A 203 5.54 -7.87 -8.20
CA VAL A 203 4.87 -7.75 -6.89
C VAL A 203 3.56 -8.54 -6.87
N ASN A 204 2.78 -8.49 -7.95
CA ASN A 204 1.54 -9.25 -8.03
C ASN A 204 1.75 -10.77 -7.98
N LYS A 205 2.85 -11.27 -8.57
CA LYS A 205 3.22 -12.68 -8.56
C LYS A 205 3.77 -13.12 -7.21
N SER A 206 4.67 -12.33 -6.61
CA SER A 206 5.30 -12.64 -5.32
C SER A 206 4.37 -12.51 -4.11
N LYS A 207 3.23 -11.81 -4.27
CA LYS A 207 2.31 -11.45 -3.17
C LYS A 207 2.92 -10.54 -2.09
N THR A 208 4.11 -10.01 -2.32
CA THR A 208 4.74 -8.98 -1.48
C THR A 208 3.90 -7.70 -1.47
N VAL A 209 3.83 -7.02 -0.33
CA VAL A 209 3.33 -5.63 -0.26
C VAL A 209 4.52 -4.70 -0.43
N VAL A 210 4.43 -3.72 -1.33
CA VAL A 210 5.47 -2.68 -1.45
C VAL A 210 4.87 -1.34 -1.04
N LEU A 211 5.43 -0.73 0.01
CA LEU A 211 4.97 0.53 0.58
C LEU A 211 5.98 1.63 0.28
N PHE A 212 5.55 2.63 -0.47
CA PHE A 212 6.33 3.82 -0.77
C PHE A 212 5.96 4.94 0.21
N ILE A 213 6.94 5.53 0.87
CA ILE A 213 6.77 6.79 1.59
C ILE A 213 7.04 7.94 0.63
N ASN A 214 6.21 8.99 0.71
CA ASN A 214 6.37 10.16 -0.13
C ASN A 214 6.03 11.45 0.63
N GLN A 215 6.64 12.56 0.22
CA GLN A 215 6.37 13.87 0.81
C GLN A 215 5.38 14.66 -0.05
N VAL A 216 4.67 15.62 0.54
CA VAL A 216 3.89 16.60 -0.23
C VAL A 216 4.76 17.80 -0.59
N ARG A 217 4.60 18.33 -1.81
CA ARG A 217 5.17 19.60 -2.26
C ARG A 217 4.07 20.55 -2.70
N SER A 218 4.25 21.84 -2.43
CA SER A 218 3.33 22.88 -2.89
C SER A 218 3.40 23.02 -4.41
N ASN A 219 2.25 23.04 -5.08
CA ASN A 219 2.14 23.36 -6.50
C ASN A 219 2.08 24.89 -6.67
N LEU A 220 3.09 25.49 -7.31
CA LEU A 220 3.06 26.92 -7.64
C LEU A 220 2.02 27.31 -8.70
N SER A 221 1.46 26.35 -9.45
CA SER A 221 0.58 26.60 -10.61
C SER A 221 -0.92 26.62 -10.28
N GLY A 222 -1.30 27.05 -9.07
CA GLY A 222 -2.65 26.92 -8.53
C GLY A 222 -3.71 27.70 -9.32
N PHE A 223 -4.61 26.99 -10.00
CA PHE A 223 -5.90 27.58 -10.41
C PHE A 223 -7.13 26.71 -10.11
N LEU A 224 -7.03 25.43 -9.75
CA LEU A 224 -8.18 24.65 -9.23
C LEU A 224 -7.70 23.29 -8.63
N GLY A 225 -7.76 23.13 -7.30
CA GLY A 225 -7.43 21.87 -6.60
C GLY A 225 -6.63 22.07 -5.31
N THR A 226 -6.57 21.06 -4.44
CA THR A 226 -5.69 21.07 -3.26
C THR A 226 -4.26 21.30 -3.76
N GLY A 227 -3.63 22.41 -3.38
CA GLY A 227 -2.34 22.89 -3.90
C GLY A 227 -1.13 22.01 -3.56
N GLU A 228 -1.31 20.72 -3.33
CA GLU A 228 -0.27 19.76 -2.97
C GLU A 228 -0.12 18.68 -4.05
N THR A 229 1.12 18.39 -4.45
CA THR A 229 1.47 17.22 -5.26
C THR A 229 2.49 16.34 -4.53
N THR A 230 2.71 15.14 -5.03
CA THR A 230 3.77 14.25 -4.54
C THR A 230 4.87 14.12 -5.60
N PRO A 231 6.16 14.08 -5.22
CA PRO A 231 7.29 13.77 -6.10
C PRO A 231 7.16 12.43 -6.84
N GLY A 232 7.91 12.25 -7.93
CA GLY A 232 7.90 11.01 -8.73
C GLY A 232 6.87 10.98 -9.87
N GLY A 233 6.24 12.11 -10.18
CA GLY A 233 5.25 12.22 -11.24
C GLY A 233 3.91 11.53 -10.92
N LYS A 234 3.09 11.26 -11.95
CA LYS A 234 1.76 10.64 -11.77
C LYS A 234 1.81 9.11 -11.69
N ALA A 235 2.91 8.47 -12.08
CA ALA A 235 3.01 7.01 -12.23
C ALA A 235 2.68 6.27 -10.92
N LEU A 236 3.32 6.66 -9.82
CA LEU A 236 3.07 6.04 -8.50
C LEU A 236 1.59 6.18 -8.10
N LYS A 237 0.99 7.36 -8.32
CA LYS A 237 -0.43 7.60 -8.06
C LYS A 237 -1.33 6.69 -8.87
N PHE A 238 -0.95 6.24 -10.06
CA PHE A 238 -1.75 5.32 -10.89
C PHE A 238 -1.58 3.86 -10.48
N TYR A 239 -0.34 3.42 -10.29
CA TYR A 239 0.01 2.02 -10.02
C TYR A 239 -0.35 1.57 -8.60
N THR A 240 -0.31 2.46 -7.61
CA THR A 240 -0.74 2.16 -6.23
C THR A 240 -2.19 1.72 -6.17
N SER A 241 -2.47 0.74 -5.31
CA SER A 241 -3.83 0.26 -5.04
C SER A 241 -4.48 1.01 -3.90
N ILE A 242 -3.70 1.37 -2.89
CA ILE A 242 -4.14 2.22 -1.78
C ILE A 242 -3.18 3.41 -1.67
N ARG A 243 -3.73 4.61 -1.47
CA ARG A 243 -2.96 5.81 -1.11
C ARG A 243 -3.49 6.31 0.23
N ILE A 244 -2.58 6.51 1.17
CA ILE A 244 -2.87 6.95 2.54
C ILE A 244 -2.27 8.33 2.73
N GLU A 245 -3.13 9.32 2.95
CA GLU A 245 -2.72 10.65 3.34
C GLU A 245 -2.59 10.73 4.87
N VAL A 246 -1.44 11.19 5.34
CA VAL A 246 -1.11 11.31 6.76
C VAL A 246 -1.06 12.78 7.13
N LYS A 247 -1.97 13.20 8.01
CA LYS A 247 -2.07 14.57 8.52
C LYS A 247 -2.06 14.59 10.05
N THR A 248 -1.18 15.36 10.65
CA THR A 248 -1.20 15.64 12.08
C THR A 248 -2.15 16.77 12.40
N SER A 249 -2.77 16.72 13.56
CA SER A 249 -3.60 17.79 14.11
C SER A 249 -3.08 18.21 15.50
N GLU A 250 -3.96 18.17 16.49
CA GLU A 250 -3.76 18.73 17.83
C GLU A 250 -2.66 18.00 18.60
N LYS A 251 -1.92 18.76 19.44
CA LYS A 251 -0.97 18.17 20.40
C LYS A 251 -1.76 17.48 21.51
N ILE A 252 -1.34 16.26 21.85
CA ILE A 252 -1.84 15.55 23.02
C ILE A 252 -1.05 16.04 24.22
N LYS A 253 -1.73 16.47 25.28
CA LYS A 253 -1.11 17.00 26.49
C LYS A 253 -1.47 16.18 27.72
N GLN A 254 -0.50 16.04 28.62
CA GLN A 254 -0.70 15.55 29.98
C GLN A 254 -0.24 16.65 30.94
N GLY A 255 -1.20 17.38 31.52
CA GLY A 255 -0.91 18.66 32.16
C GLY A 255 -0.41 19.68 31.14
N GLU A 256 0.73 20.32 31.42
CA GLU A 256 1.37 21.28 30.50
C GLU A 256 2.29 20.61 29.47
N LEU A 257 2.71 19.37 29.70
CA LEU A 257 3.62 18.64 28.82
C LEU A 257 2.87 18.11 27.60
N ALA A 258 3.31 18.49 26.39
CA ALA A 258 2.90 17.78 25.18
C ALA A 258 3.55 16.39 25.20
N ILE A 259 2.79 15.34 24.94
CA ILE A 259 3.27 13.94 24.97
C ILE A 259 3.09 13.23 23.62
N GLY A 260 2.50 13.91 22.65
CA GLY A 260 2.20 13.34 21.35
C GLY A 260 1.39 14.26 20.45
N LYS A 261 0.92 13.70 19.34
CA LYS A 261 0.04 14.38 18.38
C LYS A 261 -1.05 13.43 17.92
N LYS A 262 -2.25 13.98 17.71
CA LYS A 262 -3.30 13.26 17.02
C LYS A 262 -3.01 13.25 15.52
N THR A 263 -3.14 12.09 14.88
CA THR A 263 -2.86 11.91 13.46
C THR A 263 -4.06 11.27 12.77
N THR A 264 -4.42 11.81 11.61
CA THR A 264 -5.47 11.27 10.75
C THR A 264 -4.85 10.61 9.53
N LEU A 265 -5.19 9.34 9.31
CA LEU A 265 -4.80 8.53 8.16
C LEU A 265 -6.02 8.39 7.24
N THR A 266 -5.96 8.96 6.04
CA THR A 266 -7.09 8.97 5.09
C THR A 266 -6.80 8.13 3.87
N THR A 267 -7.66 7.15 3.54
CA THR A 267 -7.51 6.31 2.34
C THR A 267 -8.00 7.06 1.08
N VAL A 268 -7.25 8.07 0.64
CA VAL A 268 -7.64 8.94 -0.50
C VAL A 268 -7.74 8.19 -1.84
N LYS A 269 -7.17 6.99 -1.92
CA LYS A 269 -7.40 6.02 -3.00
C LYS A 269 -7.51 4.63 -2.40
N ASN A 270 -8.47 3.86 -2.87
CA ASN A 270 -8.63 2.45 -2.49
C ASN A 270 -9.24 1.69 -3.67
N LYS A 271 -8.48 0.75 -4.25
CA LYS A 271 -8.94 -0.12 -5.36
C LYS A 271 -9.57 -1.44 -4.90
N VAL A 272 -9.59 -1.70 -3.60
CA VAL A 272 -10.04 -2.99 -3.02
C VAL A 272 -11.24 -2.84 -2.09
N ALA A 273 -11.57 -1.62 -1.66
CA ALA A 273 -12.80 -1.26 -0.96
C ALA A 273 -13.13 0.24 -1.18
N SER A 274 -14.18 0.76 -0.53
CA SER A 274 -14.53 2.18 -0.61
C SER A 274 -13.39 3.09 -0.14
N PRO A 275 -12.99 4.11 -0.93
CA PRO A 275 -12.01 5.12 -0.54
C PRO A 275 -12.61 6.17 0.42
N PHE A 276 -11.75 7.10 0.85
CA PHE A 276 -12.04 8.27 1.68
C PHE A 276 -12.46 7.98 3.13
N LYS A 277 -12.21 6.76 3.60
CA LYS A 277 -12.33 6.43 5.02
C LYS A 277 -11.16 7.02 5.80
N LYS A 278 -11.41 7.35 7.06
CA LYS A 278 -10.44 7.97 7.97
C LYS A 278 -10.22 7.07 9.17
N ALA A 279 -8.95 6.90 9.53
CA ALA A 279 -8.50 6.38 10.80
C ALA A 279 -7.88 7.53 11.60
N VAL A 280 -8.21 7.62 12.89
CA VAL A 280 -7.72 8.68 13.76
C VAL A 280 -6.99 8.01 14.90
N VAL A 281 -5.69 8.26 14.98
CA VAL A 281 -4.77 7.62 15.89
C VAL A 281 -4.03 8.64 16.74
N GLU A 282 -3.53 8.20 17.88
CA GLU A 282 -2.75 9.01 18.80
C GLU A 282 -1.28 8.61 18.68
N ASN A 283 -0.46 9.47 18.08
CA ASN A 283 0.99 9.27 18.02
C ASN A 283 1.63 9.78 19.31
N ILE A 284 1.97 8.85 20.20
CA ILE A 284 2.66 9.13 21.46
C ILE A 284 4.16 9.01 21.23
N TRP A 285 4.93 10.00 21.69
CA TRP A 285 6.37 10.00 21.48
C TRP A 285 7.03 8.77 22.13
N GLY A 286 7.90 8.10 21.38
CA GLY A 286 8.52 6.85 21.82
C GLY A 286 7.63 5.60 21.78
N GLU A 287 6.32 5.71 21.49
CA GLU A 287 5.42 4.54 21.41
C GLU A 287 4.71 4.41 20.04
N GLY A 288 4.85 5.40 19.16
CA GLY A 288 4.15 5.44 17.87
C GLY A 288 2.64 5.60 18.05
N PHE A 289 1.83 4.95 17.20
CA PHE A 289 0.37 5.11 17.20
C PHE A 289 -0.39 4.41 18.34
N ALA A 290 0.31 4.03 19.42
CA ALA A 290 -0.25 3.43 20.63
C ALA A 290 -1.36 2.39 20.34
N PRO A 291 -1.03 1.20 19.79
CA PRO A 291 -2.02 0.22 19.32
C PRO A 291 -3.12 -0.12 20.32
N THR A 292 -2.79 -0.18 21.61
CA THR A 292 -3.75 -0.39 22.71
C THR A 292 -4.85 0.68 22.74
N VAL A 293 -4.49 1.96 22.56
CA VAL A 293 -5.45 3.08 22.54
C VAL A 293 -6.35 2.98 21.31
N ASP A 294 -5.77 2.65 20.15
CA ASP A 294 -6.50 2.46 18.91
C ASP A 294 -7.52 1.31 19.02
N ILE A 295 -7.09 0.16 19.54
CA ILE A 295 -7.93 -1.02 19.77
C ILE A 295 -9.10 -0.68 20.70
N VAL A 296 -8.83 -0.06 21.85
CA VAL A 296 -9.89 0.30 22.81
C VAL A 296 -10.85 1.32 22.22
N THR A 297 -10.36 2.29 21.46
CA THR A 297 -11.20 3.29 20.79
C THR A 297 -12.13 2.65 19.76
N CYS A 298 -11.61 1.71 18.96
CA CYS A 298 -12.41 0.90 18.04
C CYS A 298 -13.42 0.01 18.79
N ALA A 299 -13.00 -0.63 19.87
CA ALA A 299 -13.83 -1.50 20.69
C ALA A 299 -14.99 -0.74 21.36
N ALA A 300 -14.75 0.49 21.81
CA ALA A 300 -15.78 1.37 22.36
C ALA A 300 -16.82 1.74 21.30
N LYS A 301 -16.38 2.10 20.08
CA LYS A 301 -17.28 2.39 18.96
C LYS A 301 -18.09 1.17 18.49
N ALA A 302 -17.57 -0.03 18.73
CA ALA A 302 -18.23 -1.29 18.40
C ALA A 302 -19.05 -1.88 19.56
N ASP A 303 -19.21 -1.16 20.67
CA ASP A 303 -19.87 -1.63 21.91
C ASP A 303 -19.28 -2.95 22.48
N VAL A 304 -18.00 -3.22 22.22
CA VAL A 304 -17.25 -4.33 22.84
C VAL A 304 -16.72 -3.90 24.21
N VAL A 305 -16.25 -2.66 24.31
CA VAL A 305 -15.91 -1.99 25.57
C VAL A 305 -17.00 -0.98 25.87
N GLN A 306 -17.52 -0.98 27.09
CA GLN A 306 -18.56 -0.07 27.53
C GLN A 306 -17.92 1.19 28.11
N GLN A 307 -18.36 2.37 27.67
CA GLN A 307 -17.91 3.66 28.18
C GLN A 307 -19.06 4.39 28.89
N SER A 308 -18.89 4.68 30.19
CA SER A 308 -19.83 5.48 30.98
C SER A 308 -19.11 6.72 31.53
N GLY A 309 -19.34 7.86 30.88
CA GLY A 309 -18.57 9.07 31.12
C GLY A 309 -17.08 8.84 30.79
N LYS A 310 -16.22 8.94 31.80
CA LYS A 310 -14.78 8.65 31.66
C LYS A 310 -14.41 7.19 31.97
N TRP A 311 -15.30 6.40 32.56
CA TRP A 311 -15.02 5.02 32.94
C TRP A 311 -15.19 4.06 31.78
N TYR A 312 -14.21 3.16 31.61
CA TYR A 312 -14.26 2.06 30.65
C TYR A 312 -14.47 0.73 31.38
N SER A 313 -15.27 -0.15 30.79
CA SER A 313 -15.55 -1.49 31.33
C SER A 313 -15.57 -2.54 30.22
N PHE A 314 -15.03 -3.72 30.50
CA PHE A 314 -15.07 -4.88 29.60
C PHE A 314 -15.70 -6.06 30.34
N LYS A 315 -16.72 -6.69 29.74
CA LYS A 315 -17.49 -7.80 30.34
C LYS A 315 -17.98 -7.51 31.78
N GLY A 316 -18.39 -6.27 32.06
CA GLY A 316 -18.89 -5.83 33.37
C GLY A 316 -17.81 -5.45 34.38
N GLN A 317 -16.53 -5.70 34.11
CA GLN A 317 -15.41 -5.28 34.97
C GLN A 317 -14.90 -3.90 34.54
N LYS A 318 -14.70 -2.99 35.52
CA LYS A 318 -14.05 -1.69 35.26
C LYS A 318 -12.57 -1.90 34.95
N ILE A 319 -12.09 -1.28 33.87
CA ILE A 319 -10.70 -1.42 33.39
C ILE A 319 -9.91 -0.10 33.44
N GLY A 320 -10.55 1.03 33.76
CA GLY A 320 -9.86 2.30 33.99
C GLY A 320 -10.75 3.54 33.83
N ASN A 321 -10.29 4.68 34.33
CA ASN A 321 -10.91 6.00 34.19
C ASN A 321 -10.11 6.88 33.23
N GLY A 322 -10.55 6.91 31.98
CA GLY A 322 -9.83 7.57 30.88
C GLY A 322 -8.92 6.60 30.12
N ILE A 323 -8.62 6.97 28.88
CA ILE A 323 -7.98 6.06 27.91
C ILE A 323 -6.54 5.68 28.28
N PHE A 324 -5.80 6.58 28.95
CA PHE A 324 -4.42 6.33 29.37
C PHE A 324 -4.35 5.34 30.55
N GLU A 325 -5.26 5.43 31.52
CA GLU A 325 -5.32 4.45 32.61
C GLU A 325 -5.69 3.06 32.08
N VAL A 326 -6.62 3.00 31.11
CA VAL A 326 -6.97 1.75 30.43
C VAL A 326 -5.77 1.17 29.67
N LYS A 327 -4.99 2.02 29.00
CA LYS A 327 -3.75 1.61 28.32
C LYS A 327 -2.77 0.97 29.31
N ASP A 328 -2.53 1.60 30.46
CA ASP A 328 -1.62 1.08 31.48
C ASP A 328 -2.12 -0.22 32.12
N TYR A 329 -3.43 -0.33 32.36
CA TYR A 329 -4.07 -1.57 32.79
C TYR A 329 -3.85 -2.69 31.76
N LEU A 330 -4.09 -2.43 30.47
CA LEU A 330 -3.97 -3.43 29.42
C LEU A 330 -2.51 -3.83 29.11
N LYS A 331 -1.53 -2.96 29.37
CA LYS A 331 -0.10 -3.30 29.31
C LYS A 331 0.25 -4.46 30.27
N THR A 332 -0.37 -4.49 31.45
CA THR A 332 -0.14 -5.54 32.46
C THR A 332 -1.12 -6.72 32.33
N HIS A 333 -2.12 -6.62 31.45
CA HIS A 333 -3.18 -7.62 31.26
C HIS A 333 -3.34 -7.98 29.77
N SER A 334 -2.27 -8.50 29.16
CA SER A 334 -2.22 -8.83 27.72
C SER A 334 -3.34 -9.76 27.25
N GLN A 335 -3.76 -10.72 28.08
CA GLN A 335 -4.89 -11.60 27.77
C GLN A 335 -6.21 -10.85 27.60
N VAL A 336 -6.42 -9.78 28.39
CA VAL A 336 -7.62 -8.93 28.28
C VAL A 336 -7.56 -8.11 27.01
N LEU A 337 -6.40 -7.54 26.68
CA LEU A 337 -6.20 -6.81 25.42
C LEU A 337 -6.48 -7.72 24.21
N TYR A 338 -5.95 -8.94 24.20
CA TYR A 338 -6.20 -9.93 23.15
C TYR A 338 -7.70 -10.22 22.99
N MET A 339 -8.41 -10.47 24.10
CA MET A 339 -9.86 -10.70 24.05
C MET A 339 -10.63 -9.49 23.51
N ILE A 340 -10.22 -8.26 23.86
CA ILE A 340 -10.85 -7.04 23.34
C ILE A 340 -10.60 -6.92 21.84
N GLU A 341 -9.36 -7.10 21.40
CA GLU A 341 -8.99 -7.03 19.98
C GLU A 341 -9.77 -8.06 19.15
N GLU A 342 -9.76 -9.33 19.56
CA GLU A 342 -10.44 -10.42 18.86
C GLU A 342 -11.96 -10.18 18.77
N ASN A 343 -12.60 -9.84 19.89
CA ASN A 343 -14.03 -9.54 19.90
C ASN A 343 -14.37 -8.34 19.00
N THR A 344 -13.47 -7.34 18.97
CA THR A 344 -13.63 -6.15 18.11
C THR A 344 -13.48 -6.51 16.64
N ARG A 345 -12.47 -7.29 16.27
CA ARG A 345 -12.28 -7.78 14.90
C ARG A 345 -13.47 -8.63 14.43
N GLN A 346 -13.99 -9.51 15.29
CA GLN A 346 -15.17 -10.34 14.98
C GLN A 346 -16.41 -9.48 14.76
N LYS A 347 -16.71 -8.55 15.69
CA LYS A 347 -17.89 -7.71 15.62
C LYS A 347 -17.88 -6.76 14.41
N LEU A 348 -16.68 -6.38 13.95
CA LEU A 348 -16.49 -5.54 12.77
C LEU A 348 -16.28 -6.33 11.47
N GLY A 349 -16.38 -7.66 11.51
CA GLY A 349 -16.28 -8.53 10.32
C GLY A 349 -14.89 -8.60 9.70
N LEU A 350 -13.84 -8.36 10.48
CA LEU A 350 -12.44 -8.44 10.05
C LEU A 350 -11.84 -9.85 10.19
N THR A 351 -12.37 -10.66 11.10
CA THR A 351 -12.06 -12.09 11.21
C THR A 351 -13.13 -12.91 10.49
N LYS A 352 -12.72 -13.99 9.82
CA LYS A 352 -13.63 -14.98 9.24
C LYS A 352 -13.65 -16.23 10.10
#